data_AF-A0A2D6RN80-F1
#
_entry.id   AF-A0A2D6RN80-F1
#
_cell.length_a   1.000
_cell.length_b   1.000
_cell.length_c   1.000
_cell.angle_alpha   90.00
_cell.angle_beta   90.00
_cell.angle_gamma   90.00
#
_symmetry.space_group_name_H-M   'P 1'
#
loop_
_entity.id
_entity.type
_entity.pdbx_description
1 polymer ?
#
loop_
_entity_poly.entity_id
_entity_poly.type
_entity_poly.pdbx_seq_one_letter_code
_entity_poly.pdbx_strand_id
1 'polypeptide(L)'
;MAIGVAMLVISVLVIAIWVIIEIKRLKHKLFAILLIGLILFAYLGTFIVFKGQNVDYKTVPGLIDATKTYFSWLGSIFGNLKTITSNAIKMNWKNNKSIT
;
A
#
# COMPACT_ATOMS: atom_id res chain seq x y z
N MET A 1 27.11 7.30 -2.23
CA MET A 1 26.04 7.95 -3.02
C MET A 1 25.70 7.20 -4.32
N ALA A 2 26.67 6.81 -5.16
CA ALA A 2 26.41 6.16 -6.44
C ALA A 2 25.70 4.78 -6.38
N ILE A 3 26.06 3.91 -5.44
CA ILE A 3 25.50 2.55 -5.34
C ILE A 3 24.01 2.56 -4.96
N GLY A 4 23.60 3.46 -4.06
CA GLY A 4 22.20 3.58 -3.64
C GLY A 4 21.28 4.06 -4.77
N VAL A 5 21.76 5.01 -5.58
CA VAL A 5 21.03 5.49 -6.77
C VAL A 5 20.92 4.38 -7.80
N ALA A 6 21.99 3.62 -8.05
CA ALA A 6 21.96 2.49 -8.99
C ALA A 6 20.95 1.42 -8.58
N MET A 7 20.89 1.05 -7.29
CA MET A 7 19.91 0.06 -6.80
C MET A 7 18.48 0.57 -6.88
N LEU A 8 18.24 1.86 -6.62
CA LEU A 8 16.91 2.45 -6.74
C LEU A 8 16.43 2.45 -8.20
N VAL A 9 17.32 2.81 -9.15
CA VAL A 9 17.04 2.76 -10.60
C VAL A 9 16.73 1.32 -11.03
N ILE A 10 17.51 0.33 -10.58
CA ILE A 10 17.27 -1.08 -10.89
C ILE A 10 15.91 -1.54 -10.33
N SER A 11 15.58 -1.20 -9.09
CA SER A 11 14.27 -1.56 -8.51
C SER A 11 13.10 -0.96 -9.29
N VAL A 12 13.20 0.30 -9.72
CA VAL A 12 12.17 0.94 -10.54
C VAL A 12 12.02 0.24 -11.90
N LEU A 13 13.14 -0.11 -12.55
CA LEU A 13 13.13 -0.84 -13.82
C LEU A 13 12.49 -2.22 -13.69
N VAL A 14 12.79 -2.95 -12.61
CA VAL A 14 12.20 -4.28 -12.35
C VAL A 14 10.69 -4.17 -12.15
N ILE A 15 10.22 -3.19 -11.37
CA ILE A 15 8.79 -2.95 -11.16
C ILE A 15 8.12 -2.58 -12.49
N ALA A 16 8.74 -1.72 -13.29
CA ALA A 16 8.21 -1.30 -14.58
C ALA A 16 8.06 -2.48 -15.56
N ILE A 17 9.09 -3.33 -15.68
CA ILE A 17 9.04 -4.53 -16.52
C ILE A 17 7.96 -5.49 -16.06
N TRP A 18 7.88 -5.76 -14.74
CA TRP A 18 6.86 -6.64 -14.17
C TRP A 18 5.44 -6.13 -14.45
N VAL A 19 5.21 -4.82 -14.28
CA VAL A 19 3.94 -4.15 -14.60
C VAL A 19 3.58 -4.30 -16.09
N ILE A 20 4.53 -4.09 -17.01
CA ILE A 20 4.28 -4.21 -18.46
C ILE A 20 3.92 -5.64 -18.86
N ILE A 21 4.59 -6.64 -18.28
CA ILE A 21 4.29 -8.06 -18.54
C ILE A 21 2.89 -8.40 -18.03
N GLU A 22 2.54 -7.95 -16.83
CA GLU A 22 1.24 -8.25 -16.22
C GLU A 22 0.09 -7.51 -16.93
N ILE A 23 0.33 -6.32 -17.48
CA ILE A 23 -0.61 -5.56 -18.35
C ILE A 23 -1.04 -6.37 -19.57
N LYS A 24 -0.12 -7.14 -20.18
CA LYS A 24 -0.43 -7.98 -21.35
C LYS A 24 -1.25 -9.22 -20.98
N ARG A 25 -1.12 -9.71 -19.75
CA ARG A 25 -1.75 -10.95 -19.27
C ARG A 25 -3.14 -10.70 -18.67
N LEU A 26 -3.33 -9.58 -17.98
CA LEU A 26 -4.61 -9.22 -17.40
C LEU A 26 -5.51 -8.55 -18.44
N LYS A 27 -6.82 -8.85 -18.40
CA LYS A 27 -7.81 -8.14 -19.22
C LYS A 27 -7.62 -6.64 -18.97
N HIS A 28 -7.25 -5.87 -19.99
CA HIS A 28 -6.81 -4.47 -19.88
C HIS A 28 -7.70 -3.59 -18.99
N LYS A 29 -9.02 -3.86 -18.95
CA LYS A 29 -9.97 -3.18 -18.06
C LYS A 29 -9.73 -3.43 -16.56
N LEU A 30 -9.48 -4.67 -16.14
CA LEU A 30 -9.27 -4.98 -14.71
C LEU A 30 -7.97 -4.35 -14.21
N PHE A 31 -6.92 -4.43 -15.03
CA PHE A 31 -5.64 -3.83 -14.69
C PHE A 31 -5.74 -2.30 -14.55
N ALA A 32 -6.41 -1.63 -15.49
CA ALA A 32 -6.63 -0.18 -15.40
C ALA A 32 -7.39 0.23 -14.14
N ILE A 33 -8.47 -0.51 -13.79
CA ILE A 33 -9.24 -0.25 -12.56
C ILE A 33 -8.37 -0.44 -11.33
N LEU A 34 -7.58 -1.52 -11.26
CA LEU A 34 -6.66 -1.77 -10.16
C LEU A 34 -5.62 -0.66 -10.05
N LEU A 35 -5.04 -0.21 -11.17
CA LEU A 35 -4.02 0.84 -11.19
C LEU A 35 -4.58 2.19 -10.73
N ILE A 36 -5.78 2.56 -11.21
CA ILE A 36 -6.49 3.76 -10.75
C ILE A 36 -6.74 3.67 -9.24
N GLY A 37 -7.24 2.53 -8.77
CA GLY A 37 -7.45 2.28 -7.34
C GLY A 37 -6.17 2.43 -6.53
N LEU A 38 -5.04 1.91 -7.04
CA LEU A 38 -3.74 1.98 -6.37
C LEU A 38 -3.18 3.41 -6.32
N ILE A 39 -3.36 4.19 -7.40
CA ILE A 39 -2.99 5.61 -7.44
C ILE A 39 -3.84 6.41 -6.45
N LEU A 40 -5.16 6.20 -6.43
CA LEU A 40 -6.06 6.87 -5.49
C LEU A 40 -5.73 6.50 -4.04
N PHE A 41 -5.49 5.22 -3.77
CA PHE A 41 -5.07 4.74 -2.46
C PHE A 41 -3.75 5.39 -2.02
N ALA A 42 -2.75 5.46 -2.91
CA ALA A 42 -1.47 6.08 -2.62
C ALA A 42 -1.61 7.59 -2.33
N TYR A 43 -2.42 8.30 -3.12
CA TYR A 43 -2.68 9.72 -2.94
C TYR A 43 -3.40 10.00 -1.61
N LEU A 44 -4.49 9.29 -1.32
CA LEU A 44 -5.26 9.47 -0.09
C LEU A 44 -4.44 9.06 1.14
N GLY A 45 -3.66 7.98 1.05
CA GLY A 45 -2.75 7.56 2.11
C GLY A 45 -1.73 8.64 2.42
N THR A 46 -1.10 9.22 1.39
CA THR A 46 -0.13 10.31 1.54
C THR A 46 -0.79 11.53 2.19
N PHE A 47 -1.99 11.91 1.74
CA PHE A 47 -2.76 13.01 2.32
C PHE A 47 -3.06 12.79 3.80
N ILE A 48 -3.47 11.59 4.21
CA ILE A 48 -3.79 11.27 5.60
C ILE A 48 -2.53 11.24 6.47
N VAL A 49 -1.48 10.55 6.02
CA VAL A 49 -0.26 10.32 6.79
C VAL A 49 0.50 11.62 7.05
N PHE A 50 0.61 12.47 6.04
CA PHE A 50 1.40 13.70 6.13
C PHE A 50 0.56 14.94 6.45
N LYS A 51 -0.72 14.78 6.76
CA LYS A 51 -1.57 15.91 7.16
C LYS A 51 -0.98 16.59 8.41
N GLY A 52 -0.59 17.85 8.27
CA GLY A 52 -0.02 18.64 9.36
C GLY A 52 1.44 18.29 9.70
N GLN A 53 2.12 17.48 8.88
CA GLN A 53 3.55 17.22 9.02
C GLN A 53 4.36 18.11 8.08
N ASN A 54 5.43 18.72 8.60
CA ASN A 54 6.40 19.46 7.81
C ASN A 54 7.49 18.52 7.28
N VAL A 55 7.17 17.81 6.21
CA VAL A 55 8.12 16.94 5.52
C VAL A 55 8.86 17.75 4.45
N ASP A 56 10.18 17.78 4.51
CA ASP A 56 11.00 18.41 3.47
C ASP A 56 11.31 17.43 2.33
N TYR A 57 10.43 17.41 1.33
CA TYR A 57 10.56 16.55 0.15
C TYR A 57 11.73 16.92 -0.77
N LYS A 58 12.44 18.05 -0.53
CA LYS A 58 13.55 18.50 -1.38
C LYS A 58 14.89 17.91 -0.94
N THR A 59 14.93 17.25 0.22
CA THR A 59 16.15 16.68 0.77
C THR A 59 16.10 15.16 0.78
N VAL A 60 17.25 14.52 0.57
CA VAL A 60 17.36 13.05 0.64
C VAL A 60 16.90 12.51 2.01
N PRO A 61 17.30 13.10 3.16
CA PRO A 61 16.78 12.67 4.45
C PRO A 61 15.26 12.79 4.56
N GLY A 62 14.67 13.92 4.13
CA GLY A 62 13.22 14.08 4.19
C GLY A 62 12.46 13.09 3.31
N LEU A 63 13.01 12.69 2.16
CA LEU A 63 12.44 11.61 1.34
C LEU A 63 12.53 10.23 2.02
N ILE A 64 13.64 9.94 2.72
CA ILE A 64 13.79 8.70 3.49
C ILE A 64 12.77 8.65 4.63
N ASP A 65 12.62 9.76 5.35
CA ASP A 65 11.71 9.85 6.49
C ASP A 65 10.24 9.78 6.04
N ALA A 66 9.89 10.46 4.94
CA ALA A 66 8.57 10.31 4.32
C ALA A 66 8.29 8.86 3.97
N THR A 67 9.22 8.20 3.26
CA THR A 67 9.07 6.81 2.84
C THR A 67 8.87 5.89 4.04
N LYS A 68 9.74 5.97 5.06
CA LYS A 68 9.61 5.17 6.29
C LYS A 68 8.26 5.39 6.97
N THR A 69 7.83 6.64 7.09
CA THR A 69 6.56 7.00 7.74
C THR A 69 5.38 6.40 6.98
N TYR A 70 5.36 6.55 5.65
CA TYR A 70 4.31 6.00 4.80
C TYR A 70 4.23 4.47 4.89
N PHE A 71 5.38 3.77 4.78
CA PHE A 71 5.41 2.31 4.88
C PHE A 71 5.10 1.79 6.30
N SER A 72 5.44 2.53 7.35
CA SER A 72 5.05 2.20 8.72
C SER A 72 3.53 2.28 8.90
N TRP A 73 2.90 3.32 8.34
CA TRP A 73 1.44 3.43 8.33
C TRP A 73 0.78 2.31 7.52
N LEU A 74 1.30 1.98 6.34
CA LEU A 74 0.84 0.83 5.56
C LEU A 74 0.93 -0.48 6.36
N GLY A 75 2.05 -0.73 7.04
CA GLY A 75 2.20 -1.89 7.91
C GLY A 75 1.13 -1.96 9.01
N SER A 76 0.77 -0.80 9.57
CA SER A 76 -0.31 -0.68 10.57
C SER A 76 -1.68 -1.03 9.99
N ILE A 77 -1.97 -0.66 8.74
CA ILE A 77 -3.20 -1.08 8.04
C ILE A 77 -3.28 -2.60 7.96
N PHE A 78 -2.20 -3.29 7.56
CA PHE A 78 -2.18 -4.75 7.51
C PHE A 78 -2.35 -5.37 8.91
N GLY A 79 -1.75 -4.79 9.95
CA GLY A 79 -1.95 -5.22 11.34
C GLY A 79 -3.41 -5.10 11.77
N ASN A 80 -4.07 -3.99 11.41
CA ASN A 80 -5.48 -3.76 11.71
C ASN A 80 -6.39 -4.71 10.92
N LEU A 81 -6.14 -4.92 9.63
CA LEU A 81 -6.88 -5.89 8.81
C LEU A 81 -6.76 -7.30 9.38
N LYS A 82 -5.56 -7.74 9.77
CA LYS A 82 -5.36 -9.02 10.45
C LYS A 82 -6.19 -9.12 11.72
N THR A 83 -6.21 -8.06 12.52
CA THR A 83 -6.98 -8.01 13.77
C THR A 83 -8.48 -8.11 13.51
N ILE A 84 -9.01 -7.33 12.57
CA ILE A 84 -10.42 -7.37 12.16
C ILE A 84 -10.79 -8.77 11.67
N THR A 85 -10.02 -9.34 10.75
CA THR A 85 -10.27 -10.67 10.20
C THR A 85 -10.17 -11.75 11.28
N SER A 86 -9.18 -11.67 12.17
CA SER A 86 -9.05 -12.62 13.29
C SER A 86 -10.26 -12.56 14.23
N ASN A 87 -10.73 -11.35 14.56
CA ASN A 87 -11.90 -11.16 15.39
C ASN A 87 -13.16 -11.70 14.70
N ALA A 88 -13.34 -11.39 13.41
CA ALA A 88 -14.46 -11.89 12.62
C ALA A 88 -14.50 -13.42 12.59
N ILE A 89 -13.37 -14.11 12.39
CA ILE A 89 -13.32 -15.57 12.40
C ILE A 89 -13.73 -16.15 13.76
N LYS A 90 -13.42 -15.47 14.86
CA LYS A 90 -13.77 -15.90 16.23
C LYS A 90 -15.23 -15.65 16.59
N MET A 91 -15.98 -14.88 15.81
CA MET A 91 -17.39 -14.64 16.07
C MET A 91 -18.20 -15.92 15.90
N ASN A 92 -19.19 -16.13 16.76
CA ASN A 92 -20.13 -17.23 16.61
C ASN A 92 -21.13 -16.88 15.49
N TRP A 93 -20.84 -17.34 14.27
CA TRP A 93 -21.69 -17.16 13.10
C TRP A 93 -22.92 -18.08 13.08
N LYS A 94 -23.05 -18.99 14.06
CA LYS A 94 -24.21 -19.88 14.15
C LYS A 94 -25.42 -19.06 14.57
N ASN A 95 -26.53 -19.22 13.85
CA ASN A 95 -27.80 -18.60 14.22
C ASN A 95 -28.15 -18.96 15.67
N ASN A 96 -28.52 -17.95 16.46
CA ASN A 96 -29.09 -18.16 17.79
C ASN A 96 -30.40 -18.92 17.56
N LYS A 97 -30.38 -20.25 17.68
CA LYS A 97 -31.62 -21.01 17.76
C LYS A 97 -32.23 -20.63 19.11
N SER A 98 -33.09 -19.62 19.12
CA SER A 98 -34.01 -19.42 20.22
C SER A 98 -34.83 -20.69 20.32
N ILE A 99 -34.54 -21.51 21.32
CA ILE A 99 -35.35 -22.66 21.66
C ILE A 99 -36.60 -22.06 22.32
N THR A 100 -37.67 -21.94 21.55
CA THR A 100 -39.04 -21.72 22.01
C THR A 100 -39.89 -22.84 21.45
#